data_AF-A0A937U4Z9-F1
#
_entry.id   AF-A0A937U4Z9-F1
#
_cell.length_a   1.000
_cell.length_b   1.000
_cell.length_c   1.000
_cell.angle_alpha   90.00
_cell.angle_beta   90.00
_cell.angle_gamma   90.00
#
_symmetry.space_group_name_H-M   'P 1'
#
loop_
_entity.id
_entity.type
_entity.pdbx_description
1 polymer ?
#
loop_
_entity_poly.entity_id
_entity_poly.type
_entity_poly.pdbx_seq_one_letter_code
_entity_poly.pdbx_strand_id
1 'polypeptide(L)'
;MLAIHPIMNSAVEDIFGFKTCCGMRAFDQNLEIHVKNVGEHPVVVSSYFDMKGAWGSRRMNTLMPGGGQRILPGEIKAFYCTMDEVLWNEARGIVFYDSEANAYPVELKRAAEK
;
A
#
# COMPACT_ATOMS: atom_id res chain seq x y z
N MET A 1 -4.80 14.70 -6.00
CA MET A 1 -3.90 14.58 -4.83
C MET A 1 -4.31 13.35 -4.03
N LEU A 2 -3.36 12.52 -3.62
CA LEU A 2 -3.62 11.31 -2.83
C LEU A 2 -3.03 11.43 -1.43
N ALA A 3 -3.80 11.04 -0.42
CA ALA A 3 -3.30 10.81 0.93
C ALA A 3 -3.15 9.31 1.14
N ILE A 4 -1.94 8.85 1.46
CA ILE A 4 -1.60 7.43 1.56
C ILE A 4 -1.21 7.10 3.00
N HIS A 5 -1.83 6.07 3.56
CA HIS A 5 -1.64 5.65 4.94
C HIS A 5 -1.35 4.14 4.99
N PRO A 6 -0.08 3.73 5.09
CA PRO A 6 0.30 2.35 5.28
C PRO A 6 0.14 1.93 6.74
N ILE A 7 -0.34 0.70 6.95
CA ILE A 7 -0.65 0.07 8.23
C ILE A 7 -0.01 -1.32 8.19
N MET A 8 1.10 -1.50 8.91
CA MET A 8 1.68 -2.83 9.14
C MET A 8 0.93 -3.56 10.24
N ASN A 9 0.79 -4.87 10.10
CA ASN A 9 0.19 -5.79 11.05
C ASN A 9 -1.21 -5.29 11.47
N SER A 10 -1.97 -4.78 10.51
CA SER A 10 -3.35 -4.35 10.70
C SER A 10 -4.16 -5.50 11.31
N ALA A 11 -5.08 -5.19 12.23
CA ALA A 11 -6.03 -6.15 12.84
C ALA A 11 -6.92 -6.90 11.81
N VAL A 12 -6.76 -6.58 10.54
CA VAL A 12 -7.28 -7.31 9.40
C VAL A 12 -6.72 -8.74 9.31
N GLU A 13 -5.55 -9.06 9.89
CA GLU A 13 -5.11 -10.46 10.05
C GLU A 13 -6.15 -11.31 10.80
N ASP A 14 -6.73 -10.76 11.88
CA ASP A 14 -7.77 -11.44 12.66
C ASP A 14 -9.13 -11.53 11.92
N ILE A 15 -9.41 -10.57 11.03
CA ILE A 15 -10.68 -10.49 10.27
C ILE A 15 -10.64 -11.31 8.98
N PHE A 16 -9.48 -11.41 8.33
CA PHE A 16 -9.29 -12.21 7.11
C PHE A 16 -8.98 -13.68 7.36
N GLY A 17 -8.77 -14.12 8.61
CA GLY A 17 -8.76 -15.54 8.97
C GLY A 17 -9.98 -16.35 8.48
N PHE A 18 -11.06 -15.67 8.08
CA PHE A 18 -12.26 -16.28 7.51
C PHE A 18 -12.44 -16.11 5.97
N LYS A 19 -11.73 -15.19 5.29
CA LYS A 19 -11.98 -14.87 3.86
C LYS A 19 -10.80 -15.26 2.97
N THR A 20 -10.96 -16.36 2.26
CA THR A 20 -10.13 -16.72 1.10
C THR A 20 -10.39 -15.76 -0.07
N CYS A 21 -9.38 -14.99 -0.47
CA CYS A 21 -9.34 -14.34 -1.78
C CYS A 21 -8.24 -14.99 -2.61
N CYS A 22 -8.60 -15.58 -3.76
CA CYS A 22 -7.67 -16.14 -4.76
C CYS A 22 -6.74 -17.28 -4.29
N GLY A 23 -7.17 -18.12 -3.34
CA GLY A 23 -6.49 -19.39 -3.02
C GLY A 23 -5.19 -19.28 -2.22
N MET A 24 -4.70 -18.07 -1.94
CA MET A 24 -3.73 -17.83 -0.88
C MET A 24 -4.48 -17.87 0.43
N ARG A 25 -4.01 -18.65 1.41
CA ARG A 25 -4.56 -18.55 2.76
C ARG A 25 -4.30 -17.11 3.20
N ALA A 26 -5.30 -16.41 3.71
CA ALA A 26 -5.25 -14.98 3.99
C ALA A 26 -4.31 -14.58 5.16
N PHE A 27 -3.37 -15.46 5.52
CA PHE A 27 -2.50 -15.37 6.68
C PHE A 27 -1.16 -14.67 6.41
N ASP A 28 -0.86 -14.26 5.17
CA ASP A 28 0.42 -13.62 4.87
C ASP A 28 0.30 -12.15 4.43
N GLN A 29 -0.90 -11.54 4.45
CA GLN A 29 -1.06 -10.11 4.10
C GLN A 29 -0.95 -9.23 5.34
N ASN A 30 0.27 -8.90 5.72
CA ASN A 30 0.58 -8.09 6.89
C ASN A 30 0.72 -6.59 6.60
N LEU A 31 0.62 -6.15 5.34
CA LEU A 31 0.60 -4.73 4.98
C LEU A 31 -0.74 -4.35 4.33
N GLU A 32 -1.46 -3.45 4.99
CA GLU A 32 -2.62 -2.75 4.46
C GLU A 32 -2.24 -1.30 4.13
N ILE A 33 -2.72 -0.77 3.00
CA ILE A 33 -2.44 0.61 2.58
C ILE A 33 -3.74 1.29 2.17
N HIS A 34 -4.13 2.32 2.90
CA HIS A 34 -5.26 3.17 2.53
C HIS A 34 -4.79 4.27 1.60
N VAL A 35 -5.42 4.36 0.43
CA VAL A 35 -5.20 5.44 -0.52
C VAL A 35 -6.49 6.22 -0.66
N LYS A 36 -6.49 7.44 -0.13
CA LYS A 36 -7.61 8.38 -0.20
C LYS A 36 -7.36 9.41 -1.29
N ASN A 37 -8.34 9.60 -2.16
CA ASN A 37 -8.31 10.75 -3.06
C ASN A 37 -8.83 12.00 -2.34
N VAL A 38 -7.94 12.97 -2.12
CA VAL A 38 -8.25 14.26 -1.49
C VAL A 38 -8.31 15.41 -2.50
N GLY A 39 -8.19 15.10 -3.81
CA GLY A 39 -8.37 16.07 -4.88
C GLY A 39 -9.82 16.14 -5.38
N GLU A 40 -10.03 16.95 -6.42
CA GLU A 40 -11.34 17.23 -7.00
C GLU A 40 -11.70 16.32 -8.19
N HIS A 41 -10.74 15.53 -8.70
CA HIS A 41 -10.93 14.67 -9.86
C HIS A 41 -10.63 13.21 -9.54
N PRO A 42 -11.30 12.24 -10.19
CA PRO A 42 -10.96 10.83 -10.07
C PRO A 42 -9.50 10.56 -10.45
N VAL A 43 -8.85 9.63 -9.74
CA VAL A 43 -7.48 9.19 -10.03
C VAL A 43 -7.49 7.68 -10.23
N VAL A 44 -6.76 7.17 -11.23
CA VAL A 44 -6.55 5.73 -11.43
C VAL A 44 -5.17 5.36 -10.91
N VAL A 45 -5.12 4.67 -9.79
CA VAL A 45 -3.88 4.26 -9.12
C VAL A 45 -3.46 2.87 -9.58
N SER A 46 -2.18 2.70 -9.87
CA SER A 46 -1.63 1.37 -10.21
C SER A 46 -1.50 0.50 -8.96
N SER A 47 -1.81 -0.79 -9.06
CA SER A 47 -1.56 -1.77 -7.99
C SER A 47 -0.08 -2.17 -7.87
N TYR A 48 0.79 -1.18 -7.71
CA TYR A 48 2.17 -1.35 -7.28
C TYR A 48 2.63 -0.08 -6.55
N PHE A 49 3.69 -0.21 -5.77
CA PHE A 49 4.40 0.96 -5.24
C PHE A 49 5.91 0.72 -5.27
N ASP A 50 6.68 1.79 -5.28
CA ASP A 50 8.13 1.73 -5.14
C ASP A 50 8.51 2.09 -3.70
N MET A 51 9.21 1.18 -3.04
CA MET A 51 9.72 1.35 -1.69
C MET A 51 11.14 1.91 -1.76
N LYS A 52 11.39 2.99 -1.03
CA LYS A 52 12.70 3.64 -0.95
C LYS A 52 13.40 3.22 0.32
N GLY A 53 14.57 2.57 0.20
CA GLY A 53 15.43 2.17 1.31
C GLY A 53 16.82 2.80 1.24
N ALA A 54 17.73 2.34 2.09
CA ALA A 54 19.13 2.80 2.09
C ALA A 54 19.90 2.43 0.80
N TRP A 55 19.54 1.30 0.19
CA TRP A 55 20.24 0.71 -0.95
C TRP A 55 19.59 1.03 -2.32
N GLY A 56 18.55 1.86 -2.33
CA GLY A 56 17.83 2.27 -3.54
C GLY A 56 16.32 2.05 -3.46
N SER A 57 15.68 1.98 -4.63
CA SER A 57 14.24 1.77 -4.75
C SER A 57 13.93 0.34 -5.20
N ARG A 58 12.94 -0.29 -4.56
CA ARG A 58 12.44 -1.62 -4.94
C ARG A 58 10.94 -1.57 -5.22
N ARG A 59 10.52 -2.10 -6.35
CA ARG A 59 9.10 -2.19 -6.73
C ARG A 59 8.40 -3.37 -6.05
N MET A 60 7.23 -3.10 -5.49
CA MET A 60 6.29 -4.08 -4.96
C MET A 60 5.11 -4.20 -5.91
N ASN A 61 5.03 -5.31 -6.65
CA ASN A 61 4.00 -5.58 -7.67
C ASN A 61 2.94 -6.60 -7.21
N THR A 62 2.92 -6.91 -5.92
CA THR A 62 2.04 -7.90 -5.29
C THR A 62 0.81 -7.26 -4.62
N LEU A 63 0.53 -5.98 -4.88
CA LEU A 63 -0.63 -5.31 -4.30
C LEU A 63 -1.94 -5.89 -4.87
N MET A 64 -2.84 -6.20 -3.94
CA MET A 64 -4.21 -6.58 -4.22
C MET A 64 -5.17 -5.49 -3.74
N PRO A 65 -6.27 -5.21 -4.45
CA PRO A 65 -6.66 -5.79 -5.75
C PRO A 65 -5.70 -5.38 -6.87
N GLY A 66 -5.41 -6.27 -7.82
CA GLY A 66 -4.52 -6.00 -8.95
C GLY A 66 -5.13 -5.07 -10.01
N GLY A 67 -4.28 -4.50 -10.88
CA GLY A 67 -4.69 -3.66 -12.01
C GLY A 67 -4.73 -2.15 -11.71
N GLY A 68 -5.55 -1.41 -12.46
CA GLY A 68 -5.78 0.02 -12.22
C GLY A 68 -7.01 0.21 -11.32
N GLN A 69 -6.83 0.87 -10.19
CA GLN A 69 -7.90 1.17 -9.24
C GLN A 69 -8.35 2.62 -9.40
N ARG A 70 -9.56 2.81 -9.93
CA ARG A 70 -10.19 4.14 -9.96
C ARG A 70 -10.63 4.53 -8.55
N ILE A 71 -10.25 5.72 -8.10
CA ILE A 71 -10.57 6.32 -6.80
C ILE A 71 -11.24 7.67 -7.03
N LEU A 72 -12.51 7.79 -6.69
CA LEU A 72 -13.28 9.04 -6.80
C LEU A 72 -12.87 10.06 -5.73
N PRO A 73 -13.10 11.36 -5.94
CA PRO A 73 -12.91 12.38 -4.91
C PRO A 73 -13.56 12.01 -3.57
N GLY A 74 -12.79 12.00 -2.49
CA GLY A 74 -13.24 11.62 -1.15
C GLY A 74 -13.24 10.12 -0.85
N GLU A 75 -13.14 9.25 -1.87
CA GLU A 75 -13.11 7.80 -1.72
C GLU A 75 -11.78 7.31 -1.12
N ILE A 76 -11.85 6.22 -0.36
CA ILE A 76 -10.69 5.49 0.16
C ILE A 76 -10.70 4.09 -0.46
N LYS A 77 -9.57 3.67 -1.03
CA LYS A 77 -9.32 2.29 -1.44
C LYS A 77 -8.24 1.69 -0.57
N ALA A 78 -8.45 0.45 -0.11
CA ALA A 78 -7.45 -0.32 0.58
C ALA A 78 -6.73 -1.26 -0.40
N PHE A 79 -5.41 -1.30 -0.29
CA PHE A 79 -4.55 -2.26 -0.94
C PHE A 79 -3.87 -3.15 0.09
N TYR A 80 -3.55 -4.39 -0.30
CA TYR A 80 -2.99 -5.39 0.59
C TYR A 80 -1.84 -6.13 -0.09
N CYS A 81 -0.77 -6.43 0.63
CA CYS A 81 0.24 -7.39 0.21
C CYS A 81 0.96 -8.02 1.41
N THR A 82 1.68 -9.10 1.12
CA THR A 82 2.72 -9.61 2.01
C THR A 82 3.93 -8.69 1.97
N MET A 83 4.45 -8.36 3.14
CA MET A 83 5.59 -7.50 3.33
C MET A 83 6.61 -8.13 4.27
N ASP A 84 7.87 -8.12 3.84
CA ASP A 84 8.99 -8.49 4.71
C ASP A 84 9.21 -7.37 5.74
N GLU A 85 9.12 -7.72 7.03
CA GLU A 85 9.22 -6.74 8.11
C GLU A 85 10.60 -6.10 8.22
N VAL A 86 11.68 -6.84 7.92
CA VAL A 86 13.05 -6.30 7.94
C VAL A 86 13.18 -5.25 6.84
N LEU A 87 12.72 -5.57 5.64
CA LEU A 87 12.68 -4.65 4.51
C LEU A 87 11.85 -3.41 4.82
N TRP A 88 10.67 -3.59 5.44
CA TRP A 88 9.79 -2.48 5.83
C TRP A 88 10.46 -1.55 6.85
N ASN A 89 11.12 -2.12 7.86
CA ASN A 89 11.79 -1.35 8.91
C ASN A 89 12.99 -0.53 8.39
N GLU A 90 13.65 -1.00 7.33
CA GLU A 90 14.72 -0.27 6.65
C GLU A 90 14.20 0.81 5.68
N ALA A 91 12.94 0.72 5.28
CA ALA A 91 12.33 1.64 4.32
C ALA A 91 12.17 3.05 4.92
N ARG A 92 12.45 4.05 4.08
CA ARG A 92 12.30 5.47 4.40
C ARG A 92 10.99 6.06 3.86
N GLY A 93 10.42 5.42 2.85
CA GLY A 93 9.23 5.93 2.17
C GLY A 93 8.72 4.96 1.12
N ILE A 94 7.49 5.20 0.67
CA ILE A 94 6.87 4.52 -0.47
C ILE A 94 6.38 5.54 -1.49
N VAL A 95 6.25 5.13 -2.73
CA VAL A 95 5.74 5.96 -3.83
C VAL A 95 4.69 5.19 -4.62
N PHE A 96 3.48 5.72 -4.67
CA PHE A 96 2.44 5.25 -5.58
C PHE A 96 2.45 6.06 -6.87
N TYR A 97 1.92 5.46 -7.93
CA TYR A 97 1.84 6.07 -9.24
C TYR A 97 0.42 5.95 -9.79
N ASP A 98 -0.06 7.01 -10.43
CA ASP A 98 -1.29 6.94 -11.22
C ASP A 98 -1.02 6.56 -12.68
N SER A 99 -2.09 6.40 -13.47
CA SER A 99 -2.04 6.08 -14.90
C SER A 99 -1.37 7.17 -15.76
N GLU A 100 -1.18 8.37 -15.23
CA GLU A 100 -0.53 9.49 -15.89
C GLU A 100 0.95 9.64 -15.47
N ALA A 101 1.46 8.65 -14.71
CA ALA A 101 2.81 8.62 -14.15
C ALA A 101 3.09 9.73 -13.11
N ASN A 102 2.06 10.35 -12.54
CA ASN A 102 2.26 11.22 -11.38
C ASN A 102 2.67 10.38 -10.17
N ALA A 103 3.67 10.86 -9.43
CA ALA A 103 4.21 10.18 -8.26
C ALA A 103 3.64 10.76 -6.97
N TYR A 104 3.25 9.89 -6.05
CA TYR A 104 2.69 10.22 -4.75
C TYR A 104 3.57 9.62 -3.64
N PRO A 105 4.64 10.33 -3.22
CA PRO A 105 5.53 9.85 -2.17
C PRO A 105 4.93 10.03 -0.78
N VAL A 106 5.16 9.05 0.09
CA VAL A 106 4.91 9.14 1.52
C VAL A 106 6.14 8.68 2.28
N GLU A 107 6.56 9.49 3.25
CA GLU A 107 7.61 9.13 4.19
C GLU A 107 7.06 8.16 5.23
N LEU A 108 7.80 7.08 5.47
CA LEU A 108 7.49 6.15 6.54
C LEU A 108 8.15 6.68 7.81
N LYS A 109 7.33 6.96 8.83
CA LYS A 109 7.87 7.23 10.17
C LYS A 109 8.43 5.92 10.69
N ARG A 110 9.71 5.92 11.07
CA ARG A 110 10.29 4.81 11.83
C ARG A 110 9.45 4.64 13.08
N ALA A 111 8.93 3.43 13.30
CA ALA A 111 8.39 3.09 14.61
C ALA A 111 9.53 3.34 15.60
N ALA A 112 9.32 4.25 16.55
CA ALA A 112 10.25 4.40 17.65
C ALA A 112 10.30 3.04 18.34
N GLU A 113 11.49 2.46 18.42
CA GLU A 113 11.77 1.25 19.21
C GLU A 113 11.14 1.44 20.60
N LYS A 114 10.21 0.56 20.96
CA LYS A 114 9.69 0.47 22.33
C LYS A 114 10.60 -0.43 23.15
#